data_AF-X1VZN2-F1
#
_entry.id   AF-X1VZN2-F1
#
_cell.length_a   1.000
_cell.length_b   1.000
_cell.length_c   1.000
_cell.angle_alpha   90.00
_cell.angle_beta   90.00
_cell.angle_gamma   90.00
#
_symmetry.space_group_name_H-M   'P 1'
#
loop_
_entity.id
_entity.type
_entity.pdbx_description
1 polymer ?
#
loop_
_entity_poly.entity_id
_entity_poly.type
_entity_poly.pdbx_seq_one_letter_code
_entity_poly.pdbx_strand_id
1 'polypeptide(L)'
;GSVVVGCDTRTSSEAMKYALVSGLLAAGSRGCDAGVIPTPTLAFATREFDTGAMITASHNPPEYNGIKLLNPDGSAFGSDQQKQIEEMILDGSFSVAIWDKIRSSSIYSGAVERHIEHILR
;
A
#
# COMPACT_ATOMS: atom_id res chain seq x y z
N GLY A 1 -0.11 -1.33 -12.28
CA GLY A 1 -0.26 0.11 -11.99
C GLY A 1 0.88 0.58 -11.11
N SER A 2 0.69 1.72 -10.47
CA SER A 2 1.54 2.30 -9.43
C SER A 2 0.82 2.22 -8.08
N VAL A 3 1.55 1.80 -7.05
CA VAL A 3 1.00 1.61 -5.71
C VAL A 3 1.87 2.35 -4.70
N VAL A 4 1.27 3.25 -3.92
CA VAL A 4 1.95 3.86 -2.78
C VAL A 4 1.79 2.98 -1.54
N VAL A 5 2.89 2.69 -0.87
CA VAL A 5 2.92 1.81 0.30
C VAL A 5 3.45 2.59 1.50
N GLY A 6 2.72 2.58 2.60
CA GLY A 6 3.14 3.17 3.87
C GLY A 6 2.85 2.23 5.03
N CYS A 7 3.44 2.52 6.19
CA CYS A 7 3.20 1.72 7.38
C CYS A 7 3.13 2.57 8.66
N ASP A 8 2.61 1.97 9.73
CA ASP A 8 2.77 2.51 11.09
C ASP A 8 4.10 2.05 11.73
N THR A 9 4.27 2.30 13.02
CA THR A 9 5.51 2.04 13.77
C THR A 9 5.63 0.62 14.34
N ARG A 10 4.78 -0.34 13.94
CA ARG A 10 4.87 -1.72 14.46
C ARG A 10 6.18 -2.37 14.02
N THR A 11 6.76 -3.19 14.89
CA THR A 11 8.02 -3.92 14.61
C THR A 11 7.89 -4.86 13.41
N SER A 12 6.70 -5.42 13.16
CA SER A 12 6.41 -6.29 12.02
C SER A 12 6.17 -5.54 10.70
N SER A 13 5.96 -4.22 10.74
CA SER A 13 5.55 -3.44 9.57
C SER A 13 6.60 -3.40 8.47
N GLU A 14 7.89 -3.31 8.82
CA GLU A 14 8.96 -3.26 7.83
C GLU A 14 9.06 -4.57 7.03
N ALA A 15 9.01 -5.72 7.71
CA ALA A 15 9.04 -7.03 7.05
C ALA A 15 7.84 -7.23 6.11
N MET A 16 6.64 -6.88 6.58
CA MET A 16 5.42 -6.93 5.75
C MET A 16 5.49 -5.99 4.55
N LYS A 17 6.10 -4.81 4.72
CA LYS A 17 6.27 -3.82 3.65
C LYS A 17 7.15 -4.35 2.54
N TYR A 18 8.31 -4.93 2.88
CA TYR A 18 9.18 -5.53 1.88
C TYR A 18 8.53 -6.72 1.17
N ALA A 19 7.78 -7.56 1.89
CA ALA A 19 7.04 -8.67 1.28
C ALA A 19 5.97 -8.17 0.29
N LEU A 20 5.18 -7.17 0.68
CA LEU A 20 4.16 -6.57 -0.17
C LEU A 20 4.78 -5.91 -1.41
N VAL A 21 5.83 -5.09 -1.23
CA VAL A 21 6.54 -4.45 -2.35
C VAL A 21 7.10 -5.50 -3.29
N SER A 22 7.75 -6.56 -2.79
CA SER A 22 8.26 -7.66 -3.61
C SER A 22 7.17 -8.30 -4.47
N GLY A 23 6.00 -8.61 -3.89
CA GLY A 23 4.85 -9.15 -4.62
C GLY A 23 4.32 -8.21 -5.70
N LEU A 24 4.24 -6.90 -5.41
CA LEU A 24 3.83 -5.88 -6.39
C LEU A 24 4.78 -5.83 -7.60
N LEU A 25 6.10 -5.86 -7.35
CA LEU A 25 7.11 -5.85 -8.42
C LEU A 25 7.04 -7.13 -9.27
N ALA A 26 6.87 -8.28 -8.61
CA ALA A 26 6.72 -9.58 -9.26
C ALA A 26 5.46 -9.64 -10.14
N ALA A 27 4.38 -8.96 -9.75
CA ALA A 27 3.16 -8.83 -10.56
C ALA A 27 3.27 -7.75 -11.68
N GLY A 28 4.43 -7.11 -11.85
CA GLY A 28 4.64 -6.09 -12.88
C GLY A 28 4.12 -4.69 -12.53
N SER A 29 3.80 -4.44 -11.26
CA SER A 29 3.41 -3.12 -10.74
C SER A 29 4.59 -2.37 -10.12
N ARG A 30 4.50 -1.04 -10.05
CA ARG A 30 5.49 -0.19 -9.37
C ARG A 30 5.09 0.01 -7.91
N GLY A 31 6.02 -0.21 -6.97
CA GLY A 31 5.83 0.07 -5.55
C GLY A 31 6.56 1.34 -5.12
N CYS A 32 5.84 2.30 -4.55
CA CYS A 32 6.38 3.58 -4.09
C CYS A 32 6.31 3.65 -2.55
N ASP A 33 7.45 3.55 -1.88
CA ASP A 33 7.54 3.48 -0.42
C ASP A 33 7.51 4.88 0.22
N ALA A 34 6.42 5.18 0.92
CA ALA A 34 6.21 6.43 1.64
C ALA A 34 6.75 6.39 3.09
N GLY A 35 7.31 5.26 3.53
CA GLY A 35 7.86 5.09 4.87
C GLY A 35 6.79 4.98 5.96
N VAL A 36 7.15 5.44 7.16
CA VAL A 36 6.25 5.48 8.31
C VAL A 36 5.41 6.76 8.23
N ILE A 37 4.11 6.62 8.02
CA ILE A 37 3.19 7.77 7.88
C ILE A 37 1.80 7.46 8.48
N PRO A 38 1.02 8.48 8.88
CA PRO A 38 -0.36 8.28 9.27
C PRO A 38 -1.20 7.71 8.12
N THR A 39 -2.17 6.84 8.43
CA THR A 39 -3.15 6.34 7.46
C THR A 39 -3.84 7.45 6.65
N PRO A 40 -4.30 8.57 7.23
CA PRO A 40 -4.91 9.64 6.42
C PRO A 40 -3.91 10.32 5.47
N THR A 41 -2.61 10.37 5.81
CA THR A 41 -1.56 10.86 4.90
C THR A 41 -1.36 9.93 3.73
N LEU A 42 -1.37 8.61 3.96
CA LEU A 42 -1.34 7.65 2.85
C LEU A 42 -2.58 7.78 1.96
N ALA A 43 -3.77 7.91 2.55
CA ALA A 43 -5.02 8.09 1.81
C ALA A 43 -5.00 9.35 0.95
N PHE A 44 -4.46 10.46 1.48
CA PHE A 44 -4.24 11.69 0.72
C PHE A 44 -3.25 11.47 -0.44
N ALA A 45 -2.09 10.87 -0.16
CA ALA A 45 -1.07 10.58 -1.15
C ALA A 45 -1.54 9.65 -2.27
N THR A 46 -2.45 8.72 -1.96
CA THR A 46 -3.00 7.74 -2.91
C THR A 46 -3.66 8.40 -4.13
N ARG A 47 -4.07 9.66 -4.05
CA ARG A 47 -4.61 10.45 -5.16
C ARG A 47 -3.66 10.64 -6.34
N GLU A 48 -2.37 10.41 -6.14
CA GLU A 48 -1.34 10.46 -7.19
C GLU A 48 -1.02 9.06 -7.76
N PHE A 49 -1.70 8.02 -7.29
CA PHE A 49 -1.42 6.61 -7.58
C PHE A 49 -2.69 5.85 -7.98
N ASP A 50 -2.52 4.64 -8.51
CA ASP A 50 -3.66 3.79 -8.85
C ASP A 50 -4.24 3.09 -7.60
N THR A 51 -3.43 2.90 -6.56
CA THR A 51 -3.82 2.22 -5.31
C THR A 51 -2.90 2.64 -4.16
N GLY A 52 -3.43 2.68 -2.94
CA GLY A 52 -2.67 2.82 -1.70
C GLY A 52 -2.70 1.55 -0.89
N ALA A 53 -1.60 1.23 -0.20
CA ALA A 53 -1.52 0.10 0.73
C ALA A 53 -0.92 0.53 2.07
N MET A 54 -1.73 0.51 3.13
CA MET A 54 -1.32 0.85 4.48
C MET A 54 -1.07 -0.41 5.29
N ILE A 55 0.14 -0.58 5.82
CA ILE A 55 0.46 -1.65 6.75
C ILE A 55 0.22 -1.14 8.17
N THR A 56 -0.85 -1.64 8.79
CA THR A 56 -1.27 -1.24 10.12
C THR A 56 -2.36 -2.17 10.66
N ALA A 57 -2.42 -2.33 11.98
CA ALA A 57 -3.62 -2.80 12.68
C ALA A 57 -4.27 -1.69 13.52
N SER A 58 -4.07 -0.42 13.16
CA SER A 58 -4.70 0.73 13.80
C SER A 58 -4.46 0.75 15.31
N HIS A 59 -5.51 0.52 16.10
CA HIS A 59 -5.49 0.56 17.57
C HIS A 59 -5.21 -0.79 18.24
N ASN A 60 -5.08 -1.88 17.46
CA ASN A 60 -4.87 -3.20 18.01
C ASN A 60 -3.51 -3.30 18.74
N PRO A 61 -3.36 -4.21 19.71
CA PRO A 61 -2.09 -4.47 20.38
C PRO A 61 -0.90 -4.74 19.42
N PRO A 62 0.37 -4.54 19.85
CA PRO A 62 1.55 -4.56 18.97
C PRO A 62 1.76 -5.85 18.16
N GLU A 63 1.31 -6.99 18.68
CA GLU A 63 1.41 -8.31 18.05
C GLU A 63 0.53 -8.46 16.80
N TYR A 64 -0.47 -7.59 16.63
CA TYR A 64 -1.32 -7.56 15.44
C TYR A 64 -0.71 -6.68 14.35
N ASN A 65 -0.95 -7.02 13.09
CA ASN A 65 -0.71 -6.15 11.95
C ASN A 65 -1.67 -6.54 10.80
N GLY A 66 -1.69 -5.76 9.73
CA GLY A 66 -2.59 -6.00 8.60
C GLY A 66 -2.28 -5.08 7.44
N ILE A 67 -3.04 -5.23 6.35
CA ILE A 67 -2.92 -4.41 5.14
C ILE A 67 -4.31 -3.81 4.86
N LYS A 68 -4.37 -2.48 4.68
CA LYS A 68 -5.56 -1.78 4.18
C LYS A 68 -5.27 -1.32 2.75
N LEU A 69 -6.19 -1.61 1.83
CA LEU A 69 -6.09 -1.16 0.44
C LEU A 69 -7.01 0.03 0.19
N LEU A 70 -6.51 1.00 -0.54
CA LEU A 70 -7.13 2.30 -0.77
C LEU A 70 -7.28 2.57 -2.27
N ASN A 71 -8.44 3.07 -2.66
CA ASN A 71 -8.74 3.57 -4.00
C ASN A 71 -8.05 4.92 -4.26
N PRO A 72 -7.90 5.33 -5.54
CA PRO A 72 -7.31 6.63 -5.90
C PRO A 72 -7.96 7.83 -5.21
N ASP A 73 -9.23 7.78 -4.83
CA ASP A 73 -9.88 8.89 -4.11
C ASP A 73 -9.53 8.96 -2.61
N GLY A 74 -8.82 7.95 -2.10
CA GLY A 74 -8.43 7.77 -0.69
C GLY A 74 -9.43 6.92 0.11
N SER A 75 -10.53 6.46 -0.49
CA SER A 75 -11.47 5.55 0.15
C SER A 75 -10.89 4.15 0.31
N ALA A 76 -11.34 3.40 1.32
CA ALA A 76 -10.99 1.99 1.42
C ALA A 76 -11.64 1.18 0.30
N PHE A 77 -10.99 0.09 -0.11
CA PHE A 77 -11.59 -0.88 -1.02
C PHE A 77 -12.95 -1.36 -0.48
N GLY A 78 -13.96 -1.41 -1.34
CA GLY A 78 -15.30 -1.89 -1.01
C GLY A 78 -15.38 -3.42 -0.94
N SER A 79 -16.53 -3.93 -0.50
CA SER A 79 -16.74 -5.38 -0.28
C SER A 79 -16.46 -6.22 -1.53
N ASP A 80 -16.87 -5.75 -2.71
CA ASP A 80 -16.64 -6.50 -3.96
C ASP A 80 -15.15 -6.58 -4.32
N GLN A 81 -14.40 -5.49 -4.10
CA GLN A 81 -12.95 -5.47 -4.33
C GLN A 81 -12.22 -6.37 -3.33
N GLN A 82 -12.65 -6.38 -2.07
CA GLN A 82 -12.12 -7.26 -1.03
C GLN A 82 -12.36 -8.74 -1.39
N LYS A 83 -13.59 -9.08 -1.78
CA LYS A 83 -13.97 -10.44 -2.21
C LYS A 83 -13.13 -10.93 -3.39
N GLN A 84 -12.89 -10.09 -4.39
CA GLN A 84 -12.04 -10.43 -5.53
C GLN A 84 -10.62 -10.79 -5.09
N ILE A 85 -10.05 -10.05 -4.14
CA ILE A 85 -8.71 -10.33 -3.61
C ILE A 85 -8.69 -11.64 -2.83
N GLU A 86 -9.69 -11.87 -1.98
CA GLU A 86 -9.83 -13.12 -1.23
C GLU A 86 -9.93 -14.33 -2.16
N GLU A 87 -10.75 -14.24 -3.21
CA GLU A 87 -10.89 -15.28 -4.24
C GLU A 87 -9.56 -15.54 -4.95
N MET A 88 -8.84 -14.49 -5.38
CA MET A 88 -7.53 -14.64 -6.02
C MET A 88 -6.50 -15.35 -5.11
N ILE A 89 -6.53 -15.07 -3.81
CA ILE A 89 -5.65 -15.72 -2.82
C ILE A 89 -6.01 -17.19 -2.65
N LEU A 90 -7.31 -17.51 -2.52
CA LEU A 90 -7.78 -18.88 -2.31
C LEU A 90 -7.54 -19.77 -3.53
N ASP A 91 -7.73 -19.23 -4.73
CA ASP A 91 -7.53 -19.94 -5.99
C ASP A 91 -6.05 -20.03 -6.39
N GLY A 92 -5.17 -19.28 -5.71
CA GLY A 92 -3.77 -19.15 -6.08
C GLY A 92 -3.56 -18.51 -7.46
N SER A 93 -4.53 -17.72 -7.93
CA SER A 93 -4.57 -17.16 -9.28
C SER A 93 -3.75 -15.87 -9.37
N PHE A 94 -2.44 -15.99 -9.21
CA PHE A 94 -1.52 -14.85 -9.24
C PHE A 94 -0.95 -14.63 -10.64
N SER A 95 -0.92 -13.38 -11.09
CA SER A 95 -0.15 -12.98 -12.28
C SER A 95 1.30 -12.71 -11.89
N VAL A 96 2.24 -13.42 -12.53
CA VAL A 96 3.68 -13.17 -12.40
C VAL A 96 4.18 -12.59 -13.72
N ALA A 97 4.81 -11.43 -13.65
CA ALA A 97 5.42 -10.78 -14.79
C ALA A 97 6.63 -11.58 -15.28
N ILE A 98 6.80 -11.63 -16.60
CA ILE A 98 8.04 -12.08 -17.22
C ILE A 98 9.20 -11.14 -16.87
N TRP A 99 10.43 -11.63 -16.95
CA TRP A 99 11.62 -10.97 -16.40
C TRP A 99 11.82 -9.51 -16.84
N ASP A 100 11.47 -9.16 -18.09
CA ASP A 100 11.61 -7.81 -18.67
C ASP A 100 10.40 -6.89 -18.35
N LYS A 101 9.37 -7.43 -17.70
CA LYS A 101 8.17 -6.71 -17.25
C LYS A 101 8.11 -6.52 -15.74
N ILE A 102 9.02 -7.14 -14.98
CA ILE A 102 9.24 -6.82 -13.57
C ILE A 102 9.62 -5.34 -13.44
N ARG A 103 9.01 -4.65 -12.49
CA ARG A 103 9.25 -3.22 -12.25
C ARG A 103 10.14 -3.02 -11.03
N SER A 104 10.60 -1.78 -10.85
CA SER A 104 11.36 -1.35 -9.68
C SER A 104 10.47 -0.67 -8.64
N SER A 105 10.94 -0.64 -7.40
CA SER A 105 10.40 0.24 -6.36
C SER A 105 11.12 1.58 -6.34
N SER A 106 10.50 2.57 -5.70
CA SER A 106 11.10 3.89 -5.45
C SER A 106 10.70 4.41 -4.08
N ILE A 107 11.46 5.36 -3.53
CA ILE A 107 11.05 6.11 -2.33
C ILE A 107 10.09 7.22 -2.76
N TYR A 108 9.01 7.41 -2.02
CA TYR A 108 8.06 8.51 -2.17
C TYR A 108 8.18 9.46 -0.96
N SER A 109 8.98 10.50 -1.13
CA SER A 109 9.16 11.54 -0.13
C SER A 109 8.11 12.65 -0.23
N GLY A 110 7.97 13.45 0.82
CA GLY A 110 7.13 14.66 0.78
C GLY A 110 5.64 14.41 1.02
N ALA A 111 5.22 13.18 1.36
CA ALA A 111 3.82 12.85 1.59
C ALA A 111 3.26 13.60 2.82
N VAL A 112 4.05 13.65 3.89
CA VAL A 112 3.68 14.29 5.16
C VAL A 112 3.56 15.79 4.98
N GLU A 113 4.56 16.42 4.37
CA GLU A 113 4.63 17.86 4.14
C GLU A 113 3.46 18.33 3.28
N ARG A 114 3.19 17.64 2.16
CA ARG A 114 2.05 17.96 1.29
C ARG A 114 0.70 17.82 1.99
N HIS A 115 0.54 16.81 2.84
CA HIS A 115 -0.71 16.64 3.57
C HIS A 115 -0.88 17.71 4.66
N ILE A 116 0.19 18.10 5.36
CA ILE A 116 0.19 19.23 6.29
C ILE A 116 -0.22 20.53 5.56
N GLU A 117 0.40 20.82 4.42
CA GLU A 117 0.07 22.01 3.61
C GLU A 117 -1.39 21.99 3.14
N HIS A 118 -1.93 20.83 2.81
CA HIS A 118 -3.34 20.70 2.42
C HIS A 118 -4.30 20.99 3.59
N ILE A 119 -3.98 20.51 4.80
CA ILE A 119 -4.82 20.71 5.99
C ILE A 119 -4.79 22.17 6.46
N LEU A 120 -3.67 22.87 6.29
CA LEU A 120 -3.50 24.26 6.76
C LEU A 120 -4.09 25.32 5.82
N ARG A 121 -4.56 24.95 4.64
CA ARG A 121 -5.24 25.85 3.69
C ARG A 121 -6.74 25.90 3.96
#